data_AF-A0A8B3MNT3-F1
#
_entry.id   AF-A0A8B3MNT3-F1
#
_cell.length_a   1.000
_cell.length_b   1.000
_cell.length_c   1.000
_cell.angle_alpha   90.00
_cell.angle_beta   90.00
_cell.angle_gamma   90.00
#
_symmetry.space_group_name_H-M   'P 1'
#
loop_
_entity.id
_entity.type
_entity.pdbx_description
1 polymer ?
#
loop_
_entity_poly.entity_id
_entity_poly.type
_entity_poly.pdbx_seq_one_letter_code
_entity_poly.pdbx_strand_id
1 'polypeptide(L)'
;MTVRQTFSLIRPVSHRLLASLLWLLCGAPAFAQSIDTLRDTLQNEASTSAEAERARRDAARARAESASEVPAAESGSAPAEGGPCFTIHEIRITGHEPFGKPPAGHEQLVGTCATAADIARALGRINAFYQEEGYITTRAYLPEQDVSDGSLEISVIPGRIEGYVYGDGRQADRRLAAAFPAARGDLLNLRDIEQGLDNYNAPRSASAKFQLIPGQAVGGSFVQVLSEDERRFHANLSTDNTGFKSTGVYKGNATVGIDNLIGINDQLSFSLSSTPFDPRGSRYSDALSVNTLIPYGNWSLGLDAGTSRYAFALDGVNQTYPVSGRSRHLSLKRRYRRHDRGRPDAGDRRGQWRYRQQRDAHRRIGALRDHGGVPQRRPHRRRPGPVCRRREYHQQRRPRRRRGDPA
;
A
#
# COMPACT_ATOMS: atom_id res chain seq x y z
N MET A 1 79.92 6.44 17.23
CA MET A 1 78.85 5.47 16.89
C MET A 1 79.10 5.01 15.45
N THR A 2 80.04 4.08 15.18
CA THR A 2 79.87 2.60 15.16
C THR A 2 78.53 2.21 14.55
N VAL A 3 78.44 1.51 13.41
CA VAL A 3 78.80 0.11 13.11
C VAL A 3 78.66 -0.04 11.57
N ARG A 4 79.64 -0.43 10.75
CA ARG A 4 80.39 -1.70 10.57
C ARG A 4 79.95 -2.36 9.24
N GLN A 5 80.98 -2.70 8.46
CA GLN A 5 81.01 -3.36 7.16
C GLN A 5 80.31 -4.73 7.15
N THR A 6 79.90 -5.21 5.96
CA THR A 6 80.38 -6.48 5.40
C THR A 6 80.21 -6.55 3.87
N PHE A 7 81.30 -6.93 3.21
CA PHE A 7 81.44 -7.36 1.82
C PHE A 7 81.38 -8.90 1.76
N SER A 8 80.82 -9.49 0.70
CA SER A 8 81.13 -10.84 0.15
C SER A 8 80.21 -11.07 -1.07
N LEU A 9 80.61 -11.05 -2.34
CA LEU A 9 81.56 -11.84 -3.16
C LEU A 9 80.85 -12.87 -4.08
N ILE A 10 81.11 -12.70 -5.40
CA ILE A 10 81.33 -13.73 -6.46
C ILE A 10 80.10 -14.32 -7.22
N ARG A 11 79.89 -13.80 -8.46
CA ARG A 11 79.90 -14.44 -9.82
C ARG A 11 79.38 -15.90 -10.01
N PRO A 12 79.16 -16.35 -11.27
CA PRO A 12 78.31 -15.88 -12.39
C PRO A 12 77.41 -17.06 -12.91
N VAL A 13 76.86 -16.97 -14.14
CA VAL A 13 76.62 -18.07 -15.11
C VAL A 13 75.17 -18.26 -15.61
N SER A 14 75.12 -18.28 -16.95
CA SER A 14 74.24 -18.94 -17.92
C SER A 14 72.77 -18.58 -18.08
N HIS A 15 72.53 -17.85 -19.18
CA HIS A 15 71.50 -18.20 -20.15
C HIS A 15 71.54 -19.69 -20.48
N ARG A 16 70.52 -20.42 -20.03
CA ARG A 16 69.89 -21.60 -20.67
C ARG A 16 69.01 -22.23 -19.61
N LEU A 17 67.71 -21.96 -19.71
CA LEU A 17 66.58 -22.82 -19.30
C LEU A 17 65.26 -22.05 -19.56
N LEU A 18 65.19 -21.48 -20.77
CA LEU A 18 63.94 -21.23 -21.48
C LEU A 18 63.56 -22.57 -22.10
N ALA A 19 62.70 -23.36 -21.45
CA ALA A 19 61.90 -24.48 -21.98
C ALA A 19 61.73 -25.60 -20.94
N SER A 20 60.93 -25.37 -19.89
CA SER A 20 60.36 -26.48 -19.08
C SER A 20 59.28 -26.07 -18.07
N LEU A 21 58.63 -24.90 -18.22
CA LEU A 21 57.46 -24.53 -17.41
C LEU A 21 56.21 -24.32 -18.27
N LEU A 22 56.06 -25.17 -19.28
CA LEU A 22 54.98 -25.15 -20.26
C LEU A 22 54.33 -26.53 -20.33
N TRP A 23 53.83 -27.04 -19.20
CA TRP A 23 52.74 -28.01 -19.09
C TRP A 23 52.55 -28.43 -17.62
N LEU A 24 51.33 -28.32 -17.11
CA LEU A 24 50.87 -28.64 -15.73
C LEU A 24 50.99 -27.54 -14.66
N LEU A 25 50.15 -26.51 -14.80
CA LEU A 25 49.31 -26.04 -13.69
C LEU A 25 47.94 -25.64 -14.25
N CYS A 26 47.14 -26.68 -14.50
CA CYS A 26 45.69 -26.61 -14.59
C CYS A 26 45.11 -26.01 -13.31
N GLY A 27 44.08 -25.17 -13.47
CA GLY A 27 43.08 -24.94 -12.43
C GLY A 27 42.82 -23.48 -12.05
N ALA A 28 42.28 -22.69 -12.97
CA ALA A 28 41.44 -21.54 -12.59
C ALA A 28 40.03 -21.80 -13.15
N PRO A 29 39.00 -21.95 -12.30
CA PRO A 29 37.65 -22.14 -12.77
C PRO A 29 37.18 -20.86 -13.47
N ALA A 30 36.34 -21.07 -14.48
CA ALA A 30 35.64 -20.03 -15.19
C ALA A 30 34.91 -19.08 -14.23
N PHE A 31 35.19 -17.78 -14.34
CA PHE A 31 34.30 -16.74 -13.82
C PHE A 31 33.03 -16.67 -14.68
N ALA A 32 32.18 -17.68 -14.54
CA ALA A 32 30.78 -17.67 -14.96
C ALA A 32 29.91 -17.37 -13.71
N GLN A 33 30.16 -16.25 -13.06
CA GLN A 33 29.38 -15.79 -11.90
C GLN A 33 29.19 -14.28 -11.98
N SER A 34 28.21 -13.80 -12.75
CA SER A 34 27.82 -12.38 -12.66
C SER A 34 26.38 -12.04 -13.08
N ILE A 35 25.59 -13.01 -13.55
CA ILE A 35 24.19 -12.75 -13.91
C ILE A 35 23.24 -13.17 -12.79
N ASP A 36 23.49 -14.32 -12.14
CA ASP A 36 22.64 -14.79 -11.03
C ASP A 36 22.85 -13.97 -9.75
N THR A 37 24.08 -13.56 -9.45
CA THR A 37 24.38 -12.67 -8.32
C THR A 37 23.78 -11.26 -8.49
N LEU A 38 23.70 -10.77 -9.73
CA LEU A 38 23.04 -9.49 -10.05
C LEU A 38 21.52 -9.59 -10.00
N ARG A 39 20.96 -10.76 -10.37
CA ARG A 39 19.54 -11.04 -10.24
C ARG A 39 19.12 -11.16 -8.77
N ASP A 40 19.91 -11.86 -7.96
CA ASP A 40 19.67 -12.05 -6.53
C ASP A 40 19.77 -10.72 -5.76
N THR A 41 20.73 -9.86 -6.11
CA THR A 41 20.83 -8.51 -5.51
C THR A 41 19.63 -7.64 -5.87
N LEU A 42 19.19 -7.62 -7.13
CA LEU A 42 17.98 -6.90 -7.54
C LEU A 42 16.70 -7.45 -6.90
N GLN A 43 16.63 -8.75 -6.63
CA GLN A 43 15.50 -9.37 -5.92
C GLN A 43 15.52 -9.05 -4.41
N ASN A 44 16.70 -9.02 -3.78
CA ASN A 44 16.87 -8.63 -2.39
C ASN A 44 16.58 -7.14 -2.15
N GLU A 45 16.87 -6.27 -3.11
CA GLU A 45 16.49 -4.84 -3.05
C GLU A 45 14.98 -4.63 -3.18
N ALA A 46 14.30 -5.44 -4.00
CA ALA A 46 12.86 -5.40 -4.14
C ALA A 46 12.14 -5.93 -2.88
N SER A 47 12.72 -6.89 -2.15
CA SER A 47 12.16 -7.38 -0.88
C SER A 47 12.39 -6.39 0.26
N THR A 48 13.60 -5.84 0.39
CA THR A 48 13.94 -4.85 1.44
C THR A 48 13.13 -3.56 1.31
N SER A 49 12.93 -3.04 0.08
CA SER A 49 12.05 -1.89 -0.15
C SER A 49 10.58 -2.17 0.18
N ALA A 50 10.10 -3.39 -0.11
CA ALA A 50 8.73 -3.80 0.25
C ALA A 50 8.54 -3.98 1.76
N GLU A 51 9.56 -4.46 2.47
CA GLU A 51 9.57 -4.61 3.93
C GLU A 51 9.61 -3.24 4.63
N ALA A 52 10.44 -2.30 4.14
CA ALA A 52 10.47 -0.93 4.66
C ALA A 52 9.13 -0.21 4.47
N GLU A 53 8.43 -0.43 3.34
CA GLU A 53 7.11 0.16 3.11
C GLU A 53 6.02 -0.49 3.99
N ARG A 54 6.15 -1.78 4.33
CA ARG A 54 5.29 -2.44 5.34
C ARG A 54 5.54 -1.87 6.73
N ALA A 55 6.80 -1.80 7.16
CA ALA A 55 7.16 -1.25 8.48
C ALA A 55 6.69 0.21 8.66
N ARG A 56 6.77 1.05 7.60
CA ARG A 56 6.22 2.41 7.64
C ARG A 56 4.70 2.43 7.78
N ARG A 57 3.98 1.51 7.13
CA ARG A 57 2.52 1.40 7.26
C ARG A 57 2.11 0.86 8.62
N ASP A 58 2.84 -0.10 9.15
CA ASP A 58 2.59 -0.67 10.48
C ASP A 58 2.90 0.36 11.57
N ALA A 59 3.97 1.16 11.42
CA ALA A 59 4.26 2.29 12.29
C ALA A 59 3.20 3.41 12.18
N ALA A 60 2.65 3.67 10.98
CA ALA A 60 1.55 4.61 10.81
C ALA A 60 0.24 4.09 11.44
N ARG A 61 -0.06 2.78 11.33
CA ARG A 61 -1.18 2.13 12.02
C ARG A 61 -1.01 2.19 13.54
N ALA A 62 0.16 1.83 14.07
CA ALA A 62 0.44 1.89 15.51
C ALA A 62 0.32 3.33 16.05
N ARG A 63 0.76 4.34 15.28
CA ARG A 63 0.62 5.75 15.66
C ARG A 63 -0.83 6.23 15.60
N ALA A 64 -1.63 5.72 14.67
CA ALA A 64 -3.07 5.98 14.61
C ALA A 64 -3.84 5.27 15.75
N GLU A 65 -3.46 4.04 16.10
CA GLU A 65 -3.99 3.30 17.26
C GLU A 65 -3.64 4.00 18.58
N SER A 66 -2.44 4.59 18.69
CA SER A 66 -2.02 5.37 19.86
C SER A 66 -2.64 6.78 19.92
N ALA A 67 -3.16 7.30 18.80
CA ALA A 67 -3.81 8.61 18.74
C ALA A 67 -5.33 8.52 18.93
N SER A 68 -5.88 7.31 19.07
CA SER A 68 -7.30 7.05 19.28
C SER A 68 -7.62 6.84 20.76
N GLU A 69 -7.10 7.68 21.64
CA GLU A 69 -7.60 7.78 23.01
C GLU A 69 -8.47 9.04 23.09
N VAL A 70 -9.70 8.90 22.57
CA VAL A 70 -10.74 9.92 22.70
C VAL A 70 -11.20 9.89 24.16
N PRO A 71 -11.23 11.02 24.88
CA PRO A 71 -11.76 11.06 26.24
C PRO A 71 -13.22 10.60 26.21
N ALA A 72 -13.56 9.63 27.04
CA ALA A 72 -14.93 9.20 27.22
C ALA A 72 -15.79 10.43 27.56
N ALA A 73 -16.71 10.78 26.66
CA ALA A 73 -17.72 11.80 26.94
C ALA A 73 -18.53 11.34 28.17
N GLU A 74 -18.52 12.18 29.20
CA GLU A 74 -19.25 12.00 30.44
C GLU A 74 -20.73 11.74 30.12
N SER A 75 -21.15 10.50 30.38
CA SER A 75 -22.55 10.11 30.30
C SER A 75 -23.25 10.64 31.55
N GLY A 76 -24.36 11.34 31.35
CA GLY A 76 -25.23 11.82 32.43
C GLY A 76 -25.54 10.71 33.44
N SER A 77 -25.63 11.11 34.70
CA SER A 77 -25.82 10.25 35.88
C SER A 77 -26.74 9.07 35.60
N ALA A 78 -26.18 7.86 35.65
CA ALA A 78 -26.96 6.63 35.65
C ALA A 78 -27.99 6.70 36.80
N PRO A 79 -29.23 6.21 36.59
CA PRO A 79 -30.20 6.10 37.67
C PRO A 79 -29.59 5.34 38.85
N ALA A 80 -29.83 5.79 40.08
CA ALA A 80 -29.38 5.11 41.28
C ALA A 80 -29.87 3.65 41.29
N GLU A 81 -29.04 2.72 41.76
CA GLU A 81 -29.45 1.32 41.90
C GLU A 81 -30.54 1.18 42.96
N GLY A 82 -31.64 0.50 42.59
CA GLY A 82 -32.81 0.30 43.44
C GLY A 82 -34.08 0.99 42.91
N GLY A 83 -35.25 0.44 43.27
CA GLY A 83 -36.56 0.92 42.82
C GLY A 83 -37.52 -0.23 42.49
N PRO A 84 -38.79 0.07 42.13
CA PRO A 84 -39.71 -0.94 41.62
C PRO A 84 -39.15 -1.57 40.34
N CYS A 85 -39.25 -2.89 40.22
CA CYS A 85 -38.85 -3.62 39.02
C CYS A 85 -40.10 -4.14 38.30
N PHE A 86 -40.00 -4.23 36.98
CA PHE A 86 -41.05 -4.72 36.10
C PHE A 86 -40.56 -5.97 35.38
N THR A 87 -41.36 -7.04 35.39
CA THR A 87 -41.02 -8.25 34.65
C THR A 87 -41.22 -8.00 33.16
N ILE A 88 -40.13 -8.01 32.40
CA ILE A 88 -40.19 -7.79 30.94
C ILE A 88 -40.37 -9.13 30.24
N HIS A 89 -41.51 -9.31 29.58
CA HIS A 89 -41.85 -10.50 28.81
C HIS A 89 -41.42 -10.39 27.35
N GLU A 90 -41.60 -9.22 26.74
CA GLU A 90 -41.29 -8.98 25.33
C GLU A 90 -40.59 -7.62 25.17
N ILE A 91 -39.59 -7.57 24.29
CA ILE A 91 -38.95 -6.32 23.87
C ILE A 91 -39.15 -6.14 22.39
N ARG A 92 -39.78 -5.03 22.00
CA ARG A 92 -39.98 -4.64 20.61
C ARG A 92 -39.01 -3.51 20.27
N ILE A 93 -38.16 -3.72 19.28
CA ILE A 93 -37.25 -2.68 18.79
C ILE A 93 -37.77 -2.13 17.47
N THR A 94 -38.14 -0.85 17.41
CA THR A 94 -38.64 -0.16 16.20
C THR A 94 -37.55 0.72 15.58
N GLY A 95 -37.59 0.97 14.27
CA GLY A 95 -36.65 1.87 13.58
C GLY A 95 -35.30 1.25 13.21
N HIS A 96 -35.09 -0.03 13.51
CA HIS A 96 -33.86 -0.76 13.20
C HIS A 96 -33.83 -1.33 11.76
N GLU A 97 -34.92 -1.22 11.01
CA GLU A 97 -35.11 -1.84 9.69
C GLU A 97 -34.04 -1.43 8.67
N PRO A 98 -33.57 -0.16 8.60
CA PRO A 98 -32.50 0.25 7.69
C PRO A 98 -31.17 -0.50 7.89
N PHE A 99 -30.93 -1.04 9.09
CA PHE A 99 -29.73 -1.80 9.40
C PHE A 99 -29.86 -3.28 8.99
N GLY A 100 -31.08 -3.76 8.76
CA GLY A 100 -31.42 -5.11 8.31
C GLY A 100 -31.34 -6.21 9.36
N LYS A 101 -30.86 -5.89 10.58
CA LYS A 101 -30.85 -6.79 11.74
C LYS A 101 -31.13 -5.99 13.01
N PRO A 102 -31.84 -6.57 13.99
CA PRO A 102 -32.04 -5.93 15.28
C PRO A 102 -30.70 -5.81 16.03
N PRO A 103 -30.54 -4.79 16.87
CA PRO A 103 -29.33 -4.62 17.67
C PRO A 103 -29.27 -5.64 18.82
N ALA A 104 -28.06 -6.00 19.22
CA ALA A 104 -27.83 -6.80 20.41
C ALA A 104 -27.80 -5.95 21.69
N GLY A 105 -27.82 -6.59 22.86
CA GLY A 105 -27.62 -5.95 24.17
C GLY A 105 -28.87 -5.86 25.05
N HIS A 106 -30.02 -6.28 24.55
CA HIS A 106 -31.31 -6.29 25.26
C HIS A 106 -31.70 -7.68 25.79
N GLU A 107 -31.00 -8.74 25.38
CA GLU A 107 -31.39 -10.13 25.60
C GLU A 107 -31.48 -10.49 27.09
N GLN A 108 -30.64 -9.86 27.93
CA GLN A 108 -30.59 -10.12 29.37
C GLN A 108 -31.81 -9.58 30.14
N LEU A 109 -32.62 -8.69 29.54
CA LEU A 109 -33.80 -8.14 30.19
C LEU A 109 -35.00 -9.07 30.09
N VAL A 110 -35.09 -9.87 29.04
CA VAL A 110 -36.25 -10.73 28.77
C VAL A 110 -36.34 -11.83 29.83
N GLY A 111 -37.49 -11.93 30.49
CA GLY A 111 -37.76 -12.89 31.56
C GLY A 111 -37.18 -12.53 32.92
N THR A 112 -36.67 -11.30 33.09
CA THR A 112 -36.12 -10.81 34.37
C THR A 112 -36.95 -9.65 34.93
N CYS A 113 -36.87 -9.44 36.26
CA CYS A 113 -37.43 -8.22 36.87
C CYS A 113 -36.45 -7.07 36.66
N ALA A 114 -36.73 -6.20 35.69
CA ALA A 114 -35.86 -5.12 35.29
C ALA A 114 -36.20 -3.82 36.03
N THR A 115 -35.20 -3.18 36.61
CA THR A 115 -35.30 -1.81 37.15
C THR A 115 -35.06 -0.78 36.04
N ALA A 116 -35.35 0.50 36.31
CA ALA A 116 -34.99 1.60 35.41
C ALA A 116 -33.47 1.62 35.09
N ALA A 117 -32.62 1.27 36.07
CA ALA A 117 -31.18 1.16 35.87
C ALA A 117 -30.82 -0.01 34.92
N ASP A 118 -31.51 -1.15 34.99
CA ASP A 118 -31.32 -2.28 34.07
C ASP A 118 -31.69 -1.91 32.64
N ILE A 119 -32.83 -1.23 32.47
CA ILE A 119 -33.30 -0.75 31.17
C ILE A 119 -32.29 0.26 30.60
N ALA A 120 -31.82 1.21 31.41
CA ALA A 120 -30.80 2.17 31.00
C ALA A 120 -29.48 1.49 30.58
N ARG A 121 -29.05 0.44 31.31
CA ARG A 121 -27.88 -0.37 30.93
C ARG A 121 -28.07 -1.08 29.60
N ALA A 122 -29.25 -1.67 29.36
CA ALA A 122 -29.56 -2.31 28.08
C ALA A 122 -29.59 -1.30 26.92
N LEU A 123 -30.18 -0.13 27.12
CA LEU A 123 -30.17 0.96 26.15
C LEU A 123 -28.74 1.42 25.84
N GLY A 124 -27.89 1.51 26.86
CA GLY A 124 -26.46 1.77 26.71
C GLY A 124 -25.76 0.73 25.84
N ARG A 125 -26.03 -0.57 26.05
CA ARG A 125 -25.48 -1.66 25.22
C ARG A 125 -25.97 -1.62 23.78
N ILE A 126 -27.25 -1.31 23.53
CA ILE A 126 -27.79 -1.12 22.18
C ILE A 126 -27.09 0.05 21.47
N ASN A 127 -26.91 1.17 22.16
CA ASN A 127 -26.21 2.33 21.62
C ASN A 127 -24.74 2.02 21.34
N ALA A 128 -24.06 1.29 22.24
CA ALA A 128 -22.70 0.82 22.04
C ALA A 128 -22.59 -0.11 20.81
N PHE A 129 -23.55 -1.03 20.62
CA PHE A 129 -23.61 -1.89 19.43
C PHE A 129 -23.61 -1.07 18.13
N TYR A 130 -24.43 -0.01 18.04
CA TYR A 130 -24.44 0.85 16.85
C TYR A 130 -23.13 1.62 16.67
N GLN A 131 -22.54 2.11 17.76
CA GLN A 131 -21.25 2.82 17.72
C GLN A 131 -20.11 1.90 17.27
N GLU A 132 -20.04 0.67 17.79
CA GLU A 132 -19.07 -0.35 17.37
C GLU A 132 -19.25 -0.71 15.89
N GLU A 133 -20.48 -0.73 15.40
CA GLU A 133 -20.81 -0.89 13.98
C GLU A 133 -20.57 0.39 13.15
N GLY A 134 -20.09 1.48 13.76
CA GLY A 134 -19.69 2.74 13.11
C GLY A 134 -20.81 3.76 12.92
N TYR A 135 -22.03 3.49 13.40
CA TYR A 135 -23.18 4.38 13.31
C TYR A 135 -23.25 5.35 14.49
N ILE A 136 -22.27 6.27 14.55
CA ILE A 136 -22.06 7.17 15.68
C ILE A 136 -23.18 8.20 15.91
N THR A 137 -24.03 8.45 14.90
CA THR A 137 -25.18 9.37 15.00
C THR A 137 -26.52 8.65 15.19
N THR A 138 -26.52 7.31 15.25
CA THR A 138 -27.71 6.53 15.53
C THR A 138 -27.93 6.45 17.04
N ARG A 139 -29.18 6.62 17.48
CA ARG A 139 -29.55 6.58 18.91
C ARG A 139 -30.77 5.72 19.12
N ALA A 140 -30.67 4.77 20.05
CA ALA A 140 -31.80 4.10 20.65
C ALA A 140 -32.25 4.89 21.89
N TYR A 141 -33.56 5.07 22.03
CA TYR A 141 -34.19 5.72 23.17
C TYR A 141 -35.45 4.95 23.59
N LEU A 142 -35.91 5.24 24.80
CA LEU A 142 -37.15 4.70 25.34
C LEU A 142 -38.26 5.75 25.19
N PRO A 143 -39.25 5.55 24.29
CA PRO A 143 -40.41 6.44 24.23
C PRO A 143 -41.25 6.33 25.50
N GLU A 144 -42.06 7.36 25.76
CA GLU A 144 -43.06 7.33 26.84
C GLU A 144 -44.07 6.20 26.58
N GLN A 145 -44.18 5.29 27.54
CA GLN A 145 -44.98 4.07 27.42
C GLN A 145 -45.34 3.54 28.81
N ASP A 146 -46.38 2.72 28.88
CA ASP A 146 -46.71 1.91 30.05
C ASP A 146 -46.12 0.50 29.88
N VAL A 147 -45.30 0.07 30.83
CA VAL A 147 -44.62 -1.25 30.83
C VAL A 147 -45.29 -2.26 31.77
N SER A 148 -46.47 -1.92 32.31
CA SER A 148 -47.19 -2.74 33.29
C SER A 148 -47.65 -4.10 32.73
N ASP A 149 -47.81 -4.21 31.41
CA ASP A 149 -48.14 -5.45 30.71
C ASP A 149 -46.90 -6.33 30.43
N GLY A 150 -45.72 -5.86 30.82
CA GLY A 150 -44.43 -6.53 30.58
C GLY A 150 -43.93 -6.41 29.15
N SER A 151 -44.50 -5.53 28.31
CA SER A 151 -43.97 -5.19 27.00
C SER A 151 -43.11 -3.92 27.06
N LEU A 152 -41.94 -3.96 26.42
CA LEU A 152 -41.02 -2.83 26.37
C LEU A 152 -40.69 -2.48 24.92
N GLU A 153 -41.07 -1.29 24.48
CA GLU A 153 -40.68 -0.72 23.20
C GLU A 153 -39.41 0.10 23.31
N ILE A 154 -38.41 -0.19 22.47
CA ILE A 154 -37.21 0.62 22.29
C ILE A 154 -37.22 1.16 20.86
N SER A 155 -37.17 2.47 20.71
CA SER A 155 -37.17 3.11 19.38
C SER A 155 -35.77 3.52 18.98
N VAL A 156 -35.37 3.20 17.75
CA VAL A 156 -34.09 3.57 17.16
C VAL A 156 -34.30 4.68 16.14
N ILE A 157 -33.56 5.78 16.28
CA ILE A 157 -33.47 6.86 15.30
C ILE A 157 -32.22 6.64 14.47
N PRO A 158 -32.34 6.25 13.18
CA PRO A 158 -31.19 6.07 12.31
C PRO A 158 -30.53 7.41 11.99
N GLY A 159 -29.22 7.48 12.18
CA GLY A 159 -28.43 8.61 11.72
C GLY A 159 -28.28 8.61 10.20
N ARG A 160 -28.60 9.72 9.52
CA ARG A 160 -28.54 9.83 8.05
C ARG A 160 -27.74 11.03 7.57
N ILE A 161 -27.10 10.87 6.41
CA ILE A 161 -26.36 11.94 5.74
C ILE A 161 -27.35 12.82 4.99
N GLU A 162 -27.46 14.08 5.38
CA GLU A 162 -28.23 15.08 4.63
C GLU A 162 -27.45 15.71 3.48
N GLY A 163 -26.12 15.66 3.56
CA GLY A 163 -25.24 16.13 2.50
C GLY A 163 -23.82 16.41 2.98
N TYR A 164 -23.01 16.87 2.04
CA TYR A 164 -21.64 17.30 2.28
C TYR A 164 -21.52 18.79 2.00
N VAL A 165 -20.79 19.51 2.85
CA VAL A 165 -20.55 20.94 2.70
C VAL A 165 -19.11 21.26 3.05
N TYR A 166 -18.56 22.34 2.51
CA TYR A 166 -17.26 22.84 2.95
C TYR A 166 -17.39 23.69 4.22
N GLY A 167 -16.26 23.90 4.91
CA GLY A 167 -16.17 24.78 6.08
C GLY A 167 -16.65 26.21 5.85
N ASP A 168 -16.51 26.71 4.63
CA ASP A 168 -16.96 28.03 4.18
C ASP A 168 -18.45 28.09 3.78
N GLY A 169 -19.18 26.98 3.95
CA GLY A 169 -20.60 26.86 3.59
C GLY A 169 -20.86 26.54 2.11
N ARG A 170 -19.81 26.43 1.29
CA ARG A 170 -19.95 26.02 -0.12
C ARG A 170 -20.50 24.59 -0.20
N GLN A 171 -21.45 24.38 -1.12
CA GLN A 171 -22.02 23.06 -1.38
C GLN A 171 -20.98 22.10 -1.94
N ALA A 172 -21.22 20.79 -1.75
CA ALA A 172 -20.38 19.75 -2.31
C ALA A 172 -20.19 19.91 -3.82
N ASP A 173 -18.93 19.81 -4.24
CA ASP A 173 -18.55 19.77 -5.64
C ASP A 173 -18.19 18.32 -6.05
N ARG A 174 -17.70 18.17 -7.28
CA ARG A 174 -17.27 16.88 -7.82
C ARG A 174 -16.16 16.22 -6.98
N ARG A 175 -15.36 17.01 -6.28
CA ARG A 175 -14.25 16.50 -5.47
C ARG A 175 -14.77 15.81 -4.21
N LEU A 176 -15.75 16.40 -3.51
CA LEU A 176 -16.40 15.73 -2.37
C LEU A 176 -17.23 14.52 -2.86
N ALA A 177 -17.97 14.68 -3.95
CA ALA A 177 -18.78 13.59 -4.52
C ALA A 177 -17.93 12.37 -4.95
N ALA A 178 -16.70 12.59 -5.44
CA ALA A 178 -15.77 11.50 -5.76
C ALA A 178 -15.06 10.94 -4.53
N ALA A 179 -14.89 11.73 -3.47
CA ALA A 179 -14.20 11.30 -2.25
C ALA A 179 -15.05 10.33 -1.44
N PHE A 180 -16.29 10.71 -1.11
CA PHE A 180 -17.13 9.97 -0.17
C PHE A 180 -17.93 8.84 -0.85
N PRO A 181 -17.91 7.60 -0.31
CA PRO A 181 -18.65 6.49 -0.87
C PRO A 181 -20.16 6.52 -0.55
N ALA A 182 -20.56 7.15 0.57
CA ALA A 182 -21.94 7.28 0.97
C ALA A 182 -22.58 8.53 0.34
N ALA A 183 -23.87 8.42 0.00
CA ALA A 183 -24.63 9.49 -0.62
C ALA A 183 -25.65 10.12 0.35
N ARG A 184 -26.31 11.19 -0.11
CA ARG A 184 -27.43 11.79 0.61
C ARG A 184 -28.53 10.76 0.85
N GLY A 185 -29.02 10.69 2.08
CA GLY A 185 -30.05 9.76 2.54
C GLY A 185 -29.53 8.44 3.07
N ASP A 186 -28.26 8.10 2.80
CA ASP A 186 -27.65 6.89 3.34
C ASP A 186 -27.46 7.01 4.86
N LEU A 187 -27.34 5.85 5.51
CA LEU A 187 -26.97 5.77 6.92
C LEU A 187 -25.57 6.36 7.09
N LEU A 188 -25.42 7.24 8.09
CA LEU A 188 -24.11 7.79 8.41
C LEU A 188 -23.27 6.73 9.10
N ASN A 189 -22.19 6.31 8.45
CA ASN A 189 -21.19 5.42 9.02
C ASN A 189 -19.83 6.12 9.07
N LEU A 190 -19.19 6.12 10.24
CA LEU A 190 -17.90 6.76 10.45
C LEU A 190 -16.83 6.25 9.46
N ARG A 191 -16.82 4.96 9.14
CA ARG A 191 -15.82 4.37 8.23
C ARG A 191 -15.94 4.88 6.80
N ASP A 192 -17.16 5.16 6.35
CA ASP A 192 -17.40 5.75 5.03
C ASP A 192 -16.91 7.20 4.99
N ILE A 193 -17.05 7.93 6.11
CA ILE A 193 -16.54 9.29 6.24
C ILE A 193 -15.00 9.31 6.31
N GLU A 194 -14.38 8.42 7.08
CA GLU A 194 -12.92 8.24 7.13
C GLU A 194 -12.36 7.87 5.75
N GLN A 195 -13.00 6.93 5.05
CA GLN A 195 -12.61 6.56 3.70
C GLN A 195 -12.72 7.75 2.72
N GLY A 196 -13.76 8.56 2.85
CA GLY A 196 -13.89 9.77 2.05
C GLY A 196 -12.83 10.81 2.39
N LEU A 197 -12.51 11.01 3.66
CA LEU A 197 -11.46 11.92 4.09
C LEU A 197 -10.08 11.47 3.58
N ASP A 198 -9.79 10.17 3.66
CA ASP A 198 -8.59 9.55 3.09
C ASP A 198 -8.47 9.82 1.58
N ASN A 199 -9.59 9.71 0.85
CA ASN A 199 -9.61 9.98 -0.59
C ASN A 199 -9.39 11.45 -0.90
N TYR A 200 -10.00 12.34 -0.10
CA TYR A 200 -9.82 13.79 -0.23
C TYR A 200 -8.36 14.21 0.01
N ASN A 201 -7.73 13.61 1.03
CA ASN A 201 -6.35 13.85 1.45
C ASN A 201 -5.32 13.02 0.66
N ALA A 202 -5.76 12.26 -0.36
CA ALA A 202 -4.84 11.46 -1.15
C ALA A 202 -3.80 12.34 -1.89
N PRO A 203 -4.16 13.45 -2.55
CA PRO A 203 -3.20 14.37 -3.16
C PRO A 203 -2.33 15.07 -2.13
N ARG A 204 -1.10 15.42 -2.54
CA ARG A 204 -0.12 16.06 -1.64
C ARG A 204 -0.55 17.47 -1.27
N SER A 205 -1.21 18.15 -2.21
CA SER A 205 -1.74 19.49 -2.03
C SER A 205 -3.02 19.54 -1.19
N ALA A 206 -3.48 18.44 -0.61
CA ALA A 206 -4.79 18.35 0.03
C ALA A 206 -4.65 17.97 1.51
N SER A 207 -5.22 18.78 2.37
CA SER A 207 -5.41 18.48 3.78
C SER A 207 -6.83 18.86 4.17
N ALA A 208 -7.54 17.96 4.84
CA ALA A 208 -8.85 18.22 5.36
C ALA A 208 -9.14 17.43 6.62
N LYS A 209 -10.07 17.99 7.40
CA LYS A 209 -10.75 17.34 8.52
C LYS A 209 -12.25 17.35 8.25
N PHE A 210 -13.01 16.53 8.97
CA PHE A 210 -14.46 16.61 8.94
C PHE A 210 -15.02 16.95 10.32
N GLN A 211 -16.20 17.56 10.32
CA GLN A 211 -17.05 17.67 11.50
C GLN A 211 -18.49 17.36 11.12
N LEU A 212 -19.26 16.84 12.06
CA LEU A 212 -20.68 16.58 11.88
C LEU A 212 -21.46 17.76 12.45
N ILE A 213 -22.32 18.36 11.63
CA ILE A 213 -23.24 19.41 12.07
C ILE A 213 -24.68 18.89 11.98
N PRO A 214 -25.57 19.25 12.93
CA PRO A 214 -26.96 18.84 12.89
C PRO A 214 -27.65 19.23 11.58
N GLY A 215 -28.45 18.31 11.05
CA GLY A 215 -29.31 18.53 9.88
C GLY A 215 -30.66 19.13 10.22
N GLN A 216 -31.55 19.19 9.24
CA GLN A 216 -32.93 19.65 9.42
C GLN A 216 -33.89 18.52 9.81
N ALA A 217 -33.63 17.30 9.36
CA ALA A 217 -34.43 16.13 9.67
C ALA A 217 -33.97 15.49 10.99
N VAL A 218 -34.91 14.83 11.68
CA VAL A 218 -34.60 14.03 12.87
C VAL A 218 -33.61 12.92 12.51
N GLY A 219 -32.49 12.85 13.23
CA GLY A 219 -31.38 11.93 12.93
C GLY A 219 -30.54 12.34 11.72
N GLY A 220 -30.82 13.48 11.09
CA GLY A 220 -30.07 14.00 9.96
C GLY A 220 -28.81 14.75 10.39
N SER A 221 -27.76 14.64 9.59
CA SER A 221 -26.48 15.35 9.81
C SER A 221 -25.83 15.73 8.49
N PHE A 222 -25.24 16.91 8.43
CA PHE A 222 -24.31 17.28 7.36
C PHE A 222 -22.88 16.92 7.75
N VAL A 223 -22.13 16.43 6.77
CA VAL A 223 -20.69 16.21 6.90
C VAL A 223 -19.98 17.44 6.37
N GLN A 224 -19.44 18.25 7.27
CA GLN A 224 -18.72 19.46 6.91
C GLN A 224 -17.22 19.18 6.79
N VAL A 225 -16.66 19.48 5.62
CA VAL A 225 -15.25 19.26 5.28
C VAL A 225 -14.49 20.57 5.40
N LEU A 226 -13.59 20.63 6.39
CA LEU A 226 -12.69 21.75 6.63
C LEU A 226 -11.44 21.53 5.78
N SER A 227 -11.31 22.26 4.67
CA SER A 227 -10.23 22.08 3.68
C SER A 227 -9.16 23.15 3.84
N GLU A 228 -7.91 22.72 3.82
CA GLU A 228 -6.69 23.52 3.82
C GLU A 228 -5.82 23.10 2.62
N ASP A 229 -6.32 23.33 1.40
CA ASP A 229 -5.60 22.98 0.19
C ASP A 229 -4.37 23.87 -0.05
N GLU A 230 -3.27 23.24 -0.45
CA GLU A 230 -2.07 23.90 -0.96
C GLU A 230 -2.08 24.01 -2.50
N ARG A 231 -0.94 24.42 -3.06
CA ARG A 231 -0.75 24.53 -4.50
C ARG A 231 -0.78 23.15 -5.16
N ARG A 232 -1.66 23.02 -6.16
CA ARG A 232 -1.84 21.79 -6.95
C ARG A 232 -0.59 21.34 -7.70
N PHE A 233 0.21 22.29 -8.17
CA PHE A 233 1.46 22.01 -8.86
C PHE A 233 2.60 21.92 -7.85
N HIS A 234 3.36 20.83 -7.90
CA HIS A 234 4.53 20.64 -7.07
C HIS A 234 5.70 20.12 -7.90
N ALA A 235 6.91 20.55 -7.54
CA ALA A 235 8.14 20.10 -8.17
C ALA A 235 9.18 19.80 -7.10
N ASN A 236 9.97 18.76 -7.32
CA ASN A 236 11.04 18.35 -6.42
C ASN A 236 12.30 18.02 -7.22
N LEU A 237 13.42 18.60 -6.81
CA LEU A 237 14.74 18.26 -7.32
C LEU A 237 15.57 17.72 -6.15
N SER A 238 16.14 16.52 -6.32
CA SER A 238 16.98 15.90 -5.29
C SER A 238 18.22 15.27 -5.90
N THR A 239 19.23 15.07 -5.05
CA THR A 239 20.40 14.25 -5.37
C THR A 239 20.61 13.22 -4.27
N ASP A 240 21.02 12.02 -4.63
CA ASP A 240 21.30 10.93 -3.70
C ASP A 240 22.47 10.07 -4.19
N ASN A 241 22.93 9.14 -3.36
CA ASN A 241 24.01 8.20 -3.67
C ASN A 241 23.51 6.75 -3.80
N THR A 242 22.25 6.55 -4.21
CA THR A 242 21.61 5.22 -4.33
C THR A 242 21.97 4.47 -5.61
N GLY A 243 22.77 5.07 -6.49
CA GLY A 243 23.22 4.44 -7.72
C GLY A 243 24.33 3.39 -7.51
N PHE A 244 24.61 2.61 -8.55
CA PHE A 244 25.61 1.55 -8.49
C PHE A 244 26.99 2.06 -8.91
N LYS A 245 28.05 1.47 -8.34
CA LYS A 245 29.43 1.73 -8.79
C LYS A 245 29.62 1.52 -10.30
N SER A 246 28.92 0.54 -10.89
CA SER A 246 29.00 0.23 -12.32
C SER A 246 28.32 1.29 -13.18
N THR A 247 27.16 1.82 -12.76
CA THR A 247 26.32 2.70 -13.60
C THR A 247 26.29 4.17 -13.15
N GLY A 248 27.02 4.50 -12.08
CA GLY A 248 27.07 5.83 -11.46
C GLY A 248 26.42 5.81 -10.08
N VAL A 249 27.15 6.27 -9.05
CA VAL A 249 26.69 6.24 -7.64
C VAL A 249 25.76 7.41 -7.35
N TYR A 250 26.11 8.60 -7.82
CA TYR A 250 25.35 9.82 -7.54
C TYR A 250 24.24 10.01 -8.58
N LYS A 251 23.00 10.03 -8.10
CA LYS A 251 21.80 10.21 -8.92
C LYS A 251 21.17 11.57 -8.66
N GLY A 252 20.83 12.28 -9.73
CA GLY A 252 19.93 13.42 -9.70
C GLY A 252 18.52 12.97 -10.07
N ASN A 253 17.52 13.42 -9.31
CA ASN A 253 16.11 13.13 -9.55
C ASN A 253 15.32 14.43 -9.65
N ALA A 254 14.44 14.50 -10.64
CA ALA A 254 13.49 15.59 -10.80
C ALA A 254 12.08 15.00 -10.92
N THR A 255 11.17 15.46 -10.07
CA THR A 255 9.76 15.07 -10.12
C THR A 255 8.90 16.31 -10.26
N VAL A 256 7.96 16.28 -11.19
CA VAL A 256 6.90 17.29 -11.30
C VAL A 256 5.56 16.60 -11.18
N GLY A 257 4.63 17.21 -10.45
CA GLY A 257 3.32 16.65 -10.22
C GLY A 257 2.24 17.72 -10.24
N ILE A 258 1.05 17.26 -10.61
CA ILE A 258 -0.18 18.04 -10.59
C ILE A 258 -1.25 17.22 -9.85
N ASP A 259 -1.75 17.83 -8.80
CA ASP A 259 -2.80 17.30 -7.96
C ASP A 259 -4.16 17.87 -8.39
N ASN A 260 -5.18 17.03 -8.29
CA ASN A 260 -6.58 17.35 -8.60
C ASN A 260 -6.74 17.93 -10.02
N LEU A 261 -6.08 17.34 -11.02
CA LEU A 261 -6.07 17.81 -12.41
C LEU A 261 -7.48 17.75 -13.02
N ILE A 262 -8.21 16.67 -12.75
CA ILE A 262 -9.59 16.48 -13.21
C ILE A 262 -10.61 16.65 -12.07
N GLY A 263 -10.25 17.28 -10.95
CA GLY A 263 -11.23 17.68 -9.94
C GLY A 263 -11.87 16.52 -9.16
N ILE A 264 -11.19 15.38 -9.04
CA ILE A 264 -11.67 14.20 -8.30
C ILE A 264 -10.61 13.62 -7.34
N ASN A 265 -9.77 14.48 -6.77
CA ASN A 265 -8.66 14.07 -5.88
C ASN A 265 -7.64 13.16 -6.58
N ASP A 266 -7.53 13.29 -7.90
CA ASP A 266 -6.56 12.57 -8.71
C ASP A 266 -5.16 13.15 -8.54
N GLN A 267 -4.14 12.32 -8.78
CA GLN A 267 -2.74 12.70 -8.74
C GLN A 267 -2.07 12.26 -10.03
N LEU A 268 -1.24 13.11 -10.60
CA LEU A 268 -0.39 12.78 -11.74
C LEU A 268 1.02 13.30 -11.47
N SER A 269 2.04 12.45 -11.57
CA SER A 269 3.43 12.91 -11.51
C SER A 269 4.31 12.24 -12.56
N PHE A 270 5.31 13.00 -12.98
CA PHE A 270 6.37 12.60 -13.89
C PHE A 270 7.69 12.66 -13.13
N SER A 271 8.50 11.62 -13.24
CA SER A 271 9.79 11.55 -12.57
C SER A 271 10.89 11.21 -13.56
N LEU A 272 11.98 11.98 -13.50
CA LEU A 272 13.23 11.75 -14.20
C LEU A 272 14.29 11.41 -13.16
N SER A 273 15.10 10.40 -13.43
CA SER A 273 16.26 10.03 -12.63
C SER A 273 17.44 9.82 -13.56
N SER A 274 18.60 10.36 -13.21
CA SER A 274 19.80 10.27 -14.04
C SER A 274 21.05 10.27 -13.17
N THR A 275 22.19 9.82 -13.71
CA THR A 275 23.53 9.99 -13.12
C THR A 275 24.23 11.17 -13.81
N PRO A 276 23.94 12.43 -13.43
CA PRO A 276 24.37 13.60 -14.19
C PRO A 276 25.87 13.88 -14.10
N PHE A 277 26.55 13.38 -13.07
CA PHE A 277 27.96 13.66 -12.78
C PHE A 277 28.92 12.62 -13.38
N ASP A 278 28.40 11.55 -13.99
CA ASP A 278 29.21 10.50 -14.58
C ASP A 278 29.41 10.71 -16.10
N PRO A 279 30.62 10.44 -16.63
CA PRO A 279 30.88 10.53 -18.06
C PRO A 279 30.00 9.56 -18.85
N ARG A 280 29.15 10.10 -19.74
CA ARG A 280 28.16 9.32 -20.51
C ARG A 280 28.76 8.24 -21.42
N GLY A 281 30.03 8.40 -21.81
CA GLY A 281 30.77 7.40 -22.59
C GLY A 281 31.28 6.20 -21.79
N SER A 282 31.34 6.31 -20.45
CA SER A 282 31.81 5.25 -19.55
C SER A 282 30.64 4.54 -18.89
N ARG A 283 29.78 5.30 -18.19
CA ARG A 283 28.65 4.74 -17.46
C ARG A 283 27.51 5.74 -17.29
N TYR A 284 26.29 5.22 -17.29
CA TYR A 284 25.11 5.99 -16.91
C TYR A 284 23.95 5.10 -16.47
N SER A 285 23.02 5.69 -15.72
CA SER A 285 21.70 5.13 -15.44
C SER A 285 20.66 6.24 -15.56
N ASP A 286 19.73 6.10 -16.50
CA ASP A 286 18.63 7.04 -16.70
C ASP A 286 17.28 6.32 -16.59
N ALA A 287 16.30 6.97 -15.97
CA ALA A 287 14.93 6.50 -15.90
C ALA A 287 13.94 7.66 -16.06
N LEU A 288 12.83 7.38 -16.75
CA LEU A 288 11.67 8.25 -16.86
C LEU A 288 10.43 7.44 -16.50
N SER A 289 9.60 7.97 -15.61
CA SER A 289 8.32 7.36 -15.24
C SER A 289 7.20 8.38 -15.14
N VAL A 290 5.99 7.88 -15.31
CA VAL A 290 4.73 8.57 -15.04
C VAL A 290 3.90 7.70 -14.11
N ASN A 291 3.30 8.31 -13.10
CA ASN A 291 2.42 7.64 -12.17
C ASN A 291 1.16 8.47 -11.95
N THR A 292 0.01 7.81 -11.85
CA THR A 292 -1.26 8.45 -11.52
C THR A 292 -2.08 7.58 -10.58
N LEU A 293 -2.86 8.23 -9.71
CA LEU A 293 -3.79 7.63 -8.77
C LEU A 293 -5.11 8.40 -8.81
N ILE A 294 -6.22 7.68 -8.94
CA ILE A 294 -7.57 8.22 -8.91
C ILE A 294 -8.36 7.48 -7.81
N PRO A 295 -8.62 8.11 -6.66
CA PRO A 295 -9.56 7.60 -5.66
C PRO A 295 -11.01 7.95 -6.07
N TYR A 296 -11.93 7.01 -5.89
CA TYR A 296 -13.35 7.21 -6.18
C TYR A 296 -14.21 6.37 -5.23
N GLY A 297 -14.73 6.98 -4.17
CA GLY A 297 -15.43 6.30 -3.08
C GLY A 297 -14.64 5.10 -2.56
N ASN A 298 -15.20 3.90 -2.68
CA ASN A 298 -14.55 2.68 -2.22
C ASN A 298 -13.47 2.13 -3.19
N TRP A 299 -13.27 2.75 -4.35
CA TRP A 299 -12.29 2.32 -5.35
C TRP A 299 -11.06 3.21 -5.39
N SER A 300 -9.92 2.63 -5.75
CA SER A 300 -8.78 3.40 -6.25
C SER A 300 -8.15 2.75 -7.47
N LEU A 301 -7.81 3.59 -8.45
CA LEU A 301 -7.23 3.21 -9.73
C LEU A 301 -5.85 3.84 -9.84
N GLY A 302 -4.83 3.01 -10.09
CA GLY A 302 -3.46 3.46 -10.24
C GLY A 302 -2.86 3.00 -11.56
N LEU A 303 -2.14 3.89 -12.22
CA LEU A 303 -1.33 3.58 -13.40
C LEU A 303 0.11 4.01 -13.11
N ASP A 304 1.05 3.15 -13.46
CA ASP A 304 2.48 3.38 -13.31
C ASP A 304 3.17 2.87 -14.58
N ALA A 305 3.91 3.73 -15.25
CA ALA A 305 4.57 3.40 -16.50
C ALA A 305 5.93 4.08 -16.58
N GLY A 306 6.90 3.42 -17.20
CA GLY A 306 8.22 4.02 -17.32
C GLY A 306 9.17 3.25 -18.21
N THR A 307 10.29 3.89 -18.49
CA THR A 307 11.43 3.31 -19.19
C THR A 307 12.71 3.67 -18.48
N SER A 308 13.65 2.74 -18.44
CA SER A 308 15.00 2.98 -17.97
C SER A 308 16.03 2.45 -18.95
N ARG A 309 17.20 3.06 -18.94
CA ARG A 309 18.37 2.65 -19.70
C ARG A 309 19.61 2.75 -18.84
N TYR A 310 20.54 1.84 -19.05
CA TYR A 310 21.84 1.91 -18.42
C TYR A 310 22.91 1.53 -19.43
N ALA A 311 24.12 2.04 -19.19
CA ALA A 311 25.33 1.51 -19.81
C ALA A 311 26.47 1.55 -18.80
N PHE A 312 27.38 0.60 -18.93
CA PHE A 312 28.65 0.59 -18.22
C PHE A 312 29.68 -0.25 -18.97
N ALA A 313 30.95 0.04 -18.72
CA ALA A 313 32.06 -0.79 -19.14
C ALA A 313 32.31 -1.90 -18.11
N LEU A 314 32.37 -3.15 -18.57
CA LEU A 314 32.84 -4.28 -17.76
C LEU A 314 34.28 -4.60 -18.15
N ASP A 315 35.21 -4.33 -17.25
CA ASP A 315 36.63 -4.61 -17.47
C ASP A 315 36.90 -6.11 -17.43
N GLY A 316 37.37 -6.66 -18.54
CA GLY A 316 37.89 -8.02 -18.63
C GLY A 316 39.42 -8.04 -18.57
N VAL A 317 40.00 -9.24 -18.53
CA VAL A 317 41.46 -9.44 -18.34
C VAL A 317 42.31 -8.68 -19.37
N ASN A 318 41.88 -8.62 -20.63
CA ASN A 318 42.63 -7.99 -21.73
C ASN A 318 41.81 -6.97 -22.55
N GLN A 319 40.53 -6.77 -22.23
CA GLN A 319 39.66 -5.86 -22.97
C GLN A 319 38.43 -5.46 -22.15
N THR A 320 37.89 -4.27 -22.42
CA THR A 320 36.66 -3.77 -21.80
C THR A 320 35.45 -4.08 -22.67
N TYR A 321 34.39 -4.60 -22.05
CA TYR A 321 33.15 -4.95 -22.73
C TYR A 321 32.05 -3.92 -22.39
N PRO A 322 31.53 -3.17 -23.38
CA PRO A 322 30.40 -2.29 -23.13
C PRO A 322 29.13 -3.11 -22.91
N VAL A 323 28.50 -2.92 -21.76
CA VAL A 323 27.20 -3.51 -21.41
C VAL A 323 26.16 -2.40 -21.43
N SER A 324 25.06 -2.61 -22.13
CA SER A 324 23.92 -1.71 -22.10
C SER A 324 22.60 -2.48 -22.08
N GLY A 325 21.61 -1.90 -21.41
CA GLY A 325 20.29 -2.50 -21.30
C GLY A 325 19.20 -1.45 -21.26
N ARG A 326 18.00 -1.86 -21.67
CA ARG A 326 16.80 -1.04 -21.62
C ARG A 326 15.65 -1.83 -21.00
N SER A 327 14.95 -1.19 -20.08
CA SER A 327 13.74 -1.73 -19.47
C SER A 327 12.55 -0.81 -19.73
N ARG A 328 11.38 -1.41 -19.84
CA ARG A 328 10.07 -0.74 -19.92
C ARG A 328 9.10 -1.48 -19.02
N HIS A 329 8.27 -0.75 -18.31
CA HIS A 329 7.22 -1.33 -17.49
C HIS A 329 5.91 -0.55 -17.61
N LEU A 330 4.82 -1.27 -17.38
CA LEU A 330 3.47 -0.76 -17.27
C LEU A 330 2.75 -1.56 -16.19
N SER A 331 2.20 -0.87 -15.20
CA SER A 331 1.49 -1.43 -14.06
C SER A 331 0.12 -0.76 -13.95
N LEU A 332 -0.93 -1.57 -13.87
CA LEU A 332 -2.29 -1.14 -13.57
C LEU A 332 -2.69 -1.73 -12.21
N LYS A 333 -3.12 -0.89 -11.30
CA LYS A 333 -3.56 -1.25 -9.95
C LYS A 333 -5.02 -0.85 -9.79
N ARG A 334 -5.83 -1.75 -9.27
CA ARG A 334 -7.20 -1.47 -8.84
C ARG A 334 -7.36 -1.99 -7.43
N ARG A 335 -7.81 -1.13 -6.52
CA ARG A 335 -8.14 -1.50 -5.14
C ARG A 335 -9.61 -1.20 -4.89
N TYR A 336 -10.26 -2.08 -4.15
CA TYR A 336 -11.58 -1.84 -3.58
C TYR A 336 -11.50 -2.07 -2.08
N ARG A 337 -11.77 -1.01 -1.30
CA ARG A 337 -11.86 -1.07 0.15
C ARG A 337 -13.33 -1.15 0.52
N ARG A 338 -13.70 -2.22 1.21
CA ARG A 338 -14.99 -2.32 1.89
C ARG A 338 -14.69 -2.53 3.36
N HIS A 339 -15.45 -1.85 4.21
CA HIS A 339 -15.52 -2.19 5.62
C HIS A 339 -16.74 -3.10 5.81
N ASP A 340 -16.52 -4.35 6.21
CA ASP A 340 -17.63 -5.19 6.67
C ASP A 340 -18.04 -4.79 8.10
N ARG A 341 -19.35 -4.80 8.32
CA ARG A 341 -20.01 -4.67 9.63
C ARG A 341 -19.37 -5.62 10.65
N GLY A 342 -18.92 -5.08 11.78
CA GLY A 342 -18.33 -5.83 12.90
C GLY A 342 -16.89 -6.31 12.74
N ARG A 343 -16.16 -5.94 11.67
CA ARG A 343 -14.72 -6.26 11.54
C ARG A 343 -13.92 -5.11 10.92
N PRO A 344 -13.05 -4.44 11.70
CA PRO A 344 -12.25 -3.30 11.24
C PRO A 344 -11.43 -3.57 9.95
N ASP A 345 -10.95 -4.80 9.75
CA ASP A 345 -10.06 -5.18 8.63
C ASP A 345 -10.73 -6.02 7.51
N ALA A 346 -12.06 -6.12 7.50
CA ALA A 346 -12.75 -7.03 6.59
C ALA A 346 -13.09 -6.37 5.24
N GLY A 347 -12.23 -6.59 4.23
CA GLY A 347 -12.64 -6.51 2.82
C GLY A 347 -11.77 -5.70 1.85
N ASP A 348 -10.44 -5.76 1.91
CA ASP A 348 -9.61 -5.20 0.83
C ASP A 348 -9.46 -6.17 -0.35
N ARG A 349 -10.13 -5.86 -1.47
CA ARG A 349 -9.95 -6.59 -2.73
C ARG A 349 -8.96 -5.84 -3.62
N ARG A 350 -7.80 -6.44 -3.83
CA ARG A 350 -6.74 -5.89 -4.68
C ARG A 350 -6.65 -6.65 -6.01
N GLY A 351 -6.59 -5.91 -7.11
CA GLY A 351 -6.24 -6.41 -8.43
C GLY A 351 -5.03 -5.67 -8.96
N GLN A 352 -4.04 -6.41 -9.47
CA GLN A 352 -2.87 -5.81 -10.09
C GLN A 352 -2.50 -6.53 -11.36
N TRP A 353 -2.27 -5.77 -12.42
CA TRP A 353 -1.69 -6.24 -13.67
C TRP A 353 -0.35 -5.53 -13.90
N ARG A 354 0.66 -6.28 -14.32
CA ARG A 354 1.99 -5.75 -14.62
C ARG A 354 2.49 -6.35 -15.94
N TYR A 355 3.07 -5.50 -16.77
CA TYR A 355 3.82 -5.87 -17.95
C TYR A 355 5.21 -5.26 -17.85
N ARG A 356 6.24 -6.07 -18.14
CA ARG A 356 7.63 -5.64 -18.15
C ARG A 356 8.32 -6.22 -19.38
N GLN A 357 9.05 -5.38 -20.10
CA GLN A 357 9.88 -5.76 -21.24
C GLN A 357 11.30 -5.31 -20.97
N GLN A 358 12.24 -6.26 -20.99
CA GLN A 358 13.67 -5.99 -20.85
C GLN A 358 14.39 -6.43 -22.12
N ARG A 359 15.26 -5.57 -22.63
CA ARG A 359 16.11 -5.84 -23.78
C ARG A 359 17.54 -5.51 -23.40
N ASP A 360 18.37 -6.54 -23.35
CA ASP A 360 19.79 -6.41 -23.07
C ASP A 360 20.54 -6.54 -24.40
N ALA A 361 21.39 -5.56 -24.70
CA ALA A 361 22.19 -5.58 -25.91
C ALA A 361 23.51 -6.29 -25.62
N HIS A 362 23.59 -7.57 -25.98
CA HIS A 362 24.87 -8.26 -26.08
C HIS A 362 25.40 -8.07 -27.51
N ARG A 363 26.52 -7.34 -27.67
CA ARG A 363 27.30 -7.48 -28.91
C ARG A 363 27.77 -8.94 -28.94
N ARG A 364 27.35 -9.70 -29.96
CA ARG A 364 27.89 -11.05 -30.20
C ARG A 364 29.40 -10.94 -30.22
N ILE A 365 30.06 -11.71 -29.36
CA ILE A 365 31.49 -11.94 -29.46
C ILE A 365 31.71 -12.50 -30.87
N GLY A 366 32.29 -11.69 -31.75
CA GLY A 366 32.73 -12.14 -33.06
C GLY A 366 33.80 -13.19 -32.78
N ALA A 367 33.49 -14.46 -33.05
CA ALA A 367 34.49 -15.51 -33.05
C ALA A 367 35.59 -15.10 -34.04
N LEU A 368 36.83 -14.99 -33.56
CA LEU A 368 37.99 -14.97 -34.44
C LEU A 368 37.88 -16.17 -35.38
N ARG A 369 37.92 -15.89 -36.67
CA ARG A 369 37.84 -16.87 -37.74
C ARG A 369 39.25 -17.46 -37.88
N ASP A 370 39.51 -18.57 -37.21
CA ASP A 370 40.72 -19.36 -37.47
C ASP A 370 40.56 -20.12 -38.80
N HIS A 371 41.55 -19.96 -39.67
CA HIS A 371 41.69 -20.72 -40.91
C HIS A 371 42.19 -22.14 -40.58
N GLY A 372 41.34 -23.15 -40.74
CA GLY A 372 41.75 -24.56 -40.66
C GLY A 372 40.54 -25.48 -40.72
N GLY A 373 40.38 -26.21 -41.83
CA GLY A 373 39.17 -26.97 -42.15
C GLY A 373 39.05 -28.32 -41.41
N VAL A 374 37.79 -28.73 -41.17
CA VAL A 374 37.17 -30.05 -41.45
C VAL A 374 35.64 -29.84 -41.40
N PRO A 375 34.83 -30.34 -42.35
CA PRO A 375 33.39 -30.09 -42.36
C PRO A 375 32.65 -31.10 -41.47
N GLN A 376 32.14 -30.64 -40.32
CA GLN A 376 31.18 -31.41 -39.52
C GLN A 376 29.74 -30.93 -39.74
N ARG A 377 28.86 -31.92 -39.89
CA ARG A 377 27.45 -31.84 -40.30
C ARG A 377 26.61 -30.96 -39.36
N ARG A 378 25.71 -30.16 -39.96
CA ARG A 378 24.72 -29.32 -39.27
C ARG A 378 23.67 -30.16 -38.53
N PRO A 379 23.35 -29.89 -37.25
CA PRO A 379 22.06 -30.23 -36.67
C PRO A 379 21.06 -29.07 -36.79
N HIS A 380 19.79 -29.44 -36.85
CA HIS A 380 18.63 -28.57 -37.08
C HIS A 380 18.54 -27.33 -36.18
N ARG A 381 18.21 -26.19 -36.80
CA ARG A 381 17.72 -24.98 -36.13
C ARG A 381 16.41 -25.27 -35.39
N ARG A 382 16.40 -25.18 -34.05
CA ARG A 382 15.19 -24.85 -33.29
C ARG A 382 15.23 -23.36 -32.93
N ARG A 383 14.19 -22.62 -33.33
CA ARG A 383 13.94 -21.23 -32.88
C ARG A 383 13.50 -21.27 -31.41
N PRO A 384 14.06 -20.47 -30.48
CA PRO A 384 13.42 -20.24 -29.21
C PRO A 384 12.28 -19.23 -29.41
N GLY A 385 11.05 -19.65 -29.09
CA GLY A 385 9.89 -18.77 -29.01
C GLY A 385 9.93 -17.85 -27.77
N PRO A 386 9.03 -16.86 -27.68
CA PRO A 386 8.96 -15.96 -26.54
C PRO A 386 8.50 -16.73 -25.29
N VAL A 387 9.30 -16.69 -24.23
CA VAL A 387 8.87 -17.17 -22.91
C VAL A 387 7.86 -16.17 -22.35
N CYS A 388 6.62 -16.62 -22.16
CA CYS A 388 5.52 -15.81 -21.64
C CYS A 388 4.81 -16.54 -20.50
N ARG A 389 4.52 -15.75 -19.44
CA ARG A 389 3.53 -15.92 -18.37
C ARG A 389 3.86 -16.88 -17.21
N ARG A 390 4.17 -16.29 -16.05
CA ARG A 390 3.70 -16.78 -14.75
C ARG A 390 2.48 -15.96 -14.35
N ARG A 391 1.28 -16.56 -14.40
CA ARG A 391 0.08 -16.06 -13.70
C ARG A 391 0.14 -16.64 -12.29
N GLU A 392 0.55 -15.85 -11.30
CA GLU A 392 0.34 -16.21 -9.91
C GLU A 392 -1.04 -15.72 -9.48
N TYR A 393 -2.01 -16.64 -9.46
CA TYR A 393 -3.23 -16.47 -8.68
C TYR A 393 -2.91 -16.88 -7.24
N HIS A 394 -2.66 -15.92 -6.35
CA HIS A 394 -2.77 -16.18 -4.92
C HIS A 394 -4.25 -16.20 -4.53
N GLN A 395 -4.90 -17.36 -4.71
CA GLN A 395 -6.09 -17.70 -3.95
C GLN A 395 -5.63 -18.28 -2.61
N GLN A 396 -5.76 -17.52 -1.52
CA GLN A 396 -5.70 -18.08 -0.18
C GLN A 396 -6.89 -19.05 -0.02
N ARG A 397 -6.63 -20.35 -0.14
CA ARG A 397 -7.59 -21.40 0.22
C ARG A 397 -7.69 -21.46 1.74
N ARG A 398 -8.90 -21.26 2.26
CA ARG A 398 -9.23 -21.52 3.67
C ARG A 398 -8.97 -23.00 4.01
N PRO A 399 -8.50 -23.34 5.23
CA PRO A 399 -8.49 -24.71 5.68
C PRO A 399 -9.93 -25.21 5.82
N ARG A 400 -10.21 -26.37 5.21
CA ARG A 400 -11.45 -27.13 5.41
C ARG A 400 -11.53 -27.51 6.89
N ARG A 401 -12.58 -27.05 7.59
CA ARG A 401 -13.01 -27.65 8.86
C ARG A 401 -13.31 -29.12 8.59
N ARG A 402 -12.56 -30.04 9.20
CA ARG A 402 -12.99 -31.44 9.34
C ARG A 402 -14.23 -31.42 10.22
N ARG A 403 -15.34 -31.94 9.68
CA ARG A 403 -16.46 -32.44 10.49
C ARG A 403 -15.93 -33.56 11.37
N GLY A 404 -16.32 -33.55 12.63
CA GLY A 404 -16.04 -34.63 13.57
C GLY A 404 -16.84 -35.88 13.23
N ASP A 405 -16.47 -36.96 13.91
CA ASP A 405 -17.35 -38.04 14.33
C ASP A 405 -16.68 -38.79 15.52
N PRO A 406 -17.44 -39.56 16.31
CA PRO A 406 -17.43 -39.45 17.77
C PRO A 406 -16.73 -40.60 18.51
N ALA A 407 -16.36 -40.35 19.77
CA ALA A 407 -16.35 -41.29 20.88
C ALA A 407 -16.43 -40.51 22.19
#